data_AF-A0A940BQK2-F1
#
_entry.id   AF-A0A940BQK2-F1
#
_cell.length_a   1.000
_cell.length_b   1.000
_cell.length_c   1.000
_cell.angle_alpha   90.00
_cell.angle_beta   90.00
_cell.angle_gamma   90.00
#
_symmetry.space_group_name_H-M   'P 1'
#
loop_
_entity.id
_entity.type
_entity.pdbx_description
1 polymer ?
#
loop_
_entity_poly.entity_id
_entity_poly.type
_entity_poly.pdbx_seq_one_letter_code
_entity_poly.pdbx_strand_id
1 'polypeptide(L)'
;MTIQDAMHKRRMSMYRLAKESEVPYATLNDIVNGRTRLEKCSAETIYRLSRSLDVSMEDLIAPYLLKRPSFENFKSTVCHRVKSMGDIAFIVDTLDRQDIRNYYEKKWYPESLYLLAMLDYLSRENDLPICNEYDDLRQCKLEKPVYPAGVRAISAAMKNDTAMKRAAETAIPEFARFNIIENEVRNVV
;
A
#
# COMPACT_ATOMS: atom_id res chain seq x y z
N MET A 1 -10.45 -4.32 1.82
CA MET A 1 -10.42 -5.18 3.03
C MET A 1 -10.92 -6.56 2.64
N THR A 2 -10.34 -7.67 3.11
CA THR A 2 -10.90 -9.02 2.79
C THR A 2 -12.05 -9.38 3.73
N ILE A 3 -12.87 -10.39 3.36
CA ILE A 3 -13.91 -10.93 4.26
C ILE A 3 -13.29 -11.42 5.58
N GLN A 4 -12.13 -12.07 5.52
CA GLN A 4 -11.43 -12.54 6.73
C GLN A 4 -11.02 -11.38 7.63
N ASP A 5 -10.44 -10.31 7.06
CA ASP A 5 -10.04 -9.13 7.83
C ASP A 5 -11.27 -8.47 8.51
N ALA A 6 -12.39 -8.33 7.77
CA ALA A 6 -13.63 -7.75 8.29
C ALA A 6 -14.24 -8.61 9.43
N MET A 7 -14.23 -9.93 9.27
CA MET A 7 -14.66 -10.87 10.30
C MET A 7 -13.79 -10.77 11.57
N HIS A 8 -12.46 -10.69 11.42
CA HIS A 8 -11.54 -10.52 12.54
C HIS A 8 -11.79 -9.20 13.27
N LYS A 9 -11.95 -8.09 12.55
CA LYS A 9 -12.25 -6.77 13.12
C LYS A 9 -13.53 -6.78 13.96
N ARG A 10 -14.54 -7.55 13.55
CA ARG A 10 -15.83 -7.67 14.25
C ARG A 10 -15.93 -8.85 15.21
N ARG A 11 -14.83 -9.60 15.42
CA ARG A 11 -14.81 -10.83 16.24
C ARG A 11 -15.93 -11.80 15.85
N MET A 12 -16.16 -11.96 14.55
CA MET A 12 -17.24 -12.74 13.98
C MET A 12 -16.71 -14.06 13.41
N SER A 13 -17.40 -15.17 13.68
CA SER A 13 -17.09 -16.48 13.07
C SER A 13 -17.75 -16.63 11.69
N MET A 14 -17.22 -17.52 10.85
CA MET A 14 -17.78 -17.76 9.51
C MET A 14 -19.22 -18.30 9.59
N TYR A 15 -19.50 -19.13 10.59
CA TYR A 15 -20.85 -19.62 10.86
C TYR A 15 -21.82 -18.47 11.20
N ARG A 16 -21.38 -17.55 12.06
CA ARG A 16 -22.19 -16.37 12.43
C ARG A 16 -22.43 -15.48 11.21
N LEU A 17 -21.40 -15.25 10.39
CA LEU A 17 -21.55 -14.50 9.14
C LEU A 17 -22.53 -15.17 8.18
N ALA A 18 -22.46 -16.48 7.99
CA ALA A 18 -23.39 -17.22 7.13
C ALA A 18 -24.85 -17.07 7.60
N LYS A 19 -25.07 -17.14 8.92
CA LYS A 19 -26.40 -16.95 9.50
C LYS A 19 -26.91 -15.52 9.35
N GLU A 20 -26.07 -14.52 9.62
CA GLU A 20 -26.46 -13.10 9.59
C GLU A 20 -26.56 -12.52 8.16
N SER A 21 -25.82 -13.07 7.20
CA SER A 21 -25.87 -12.65 5.80
C SER A 21 -26.85 -13.45 4.95
N GLU A 22 -27.42 -14.52 5.50
CA GLU A 22 -28.24 -15.47 4.76
C GLU A 22 -27.53 -16.04 3.52
N VAL A 23 -26.19 -16.05 3.53
CA VAL A 23 -25.37 -16.68 2.49
C VAL A 23 -25.02 -18.08 2.97
N PRO A 24 -25.22 -19.13 2.14
CA PRO A 24 -24.91 -20.50 2.54
C PRO A 24 -23.46 -20.64 3.02
N TYR A 25 -23.25 -21.37 4.12
CA TYR A 25 -21.92 -21.59 4.69
C TYR A 25 -20.95 -22.16 3.65
N ALA A 26 -21.40 -23.07 2.79
CA ALA A 26 -20.58 -23.63 1.72
C ALA A 26 -20.06 -22.54 0.77
N THR A 27 -20.92 -21.62 0.34
CA THR A 27 -20.56 -20.48 -0.52
C THR A 27 -19.56 -19.56 0.18
N LEU A 28 -19.81 -19.21 1.44
CA LEU A 28 -18.88 -18.39 2.23
C LEU A 28 -17.51 -19.07 2.39
N ASN A 29 -17.50 -20.36 2.68
CA ASN A 29 -16.29 -21.17 2.79
C ASN A 29 -15.54 -21.25 1.45
N ASP A 30 -16.25 -21.33 0.32
CA ASP A 30 -15.63 -21.31 -1.00
C ASP A 30 -15.04 -19.93 -1.33
N ILE A 31 -15.71 -18.84 -0.96
CA ILE A 31 -15.19 -17.48 -1.14
C ILE A 31 -13.93 -17.26 -0.29
N VAL A 32 -14.01 -17.59 1.00
CA VAL A 32 -12.91 -17.37 1.96
C VAL A 32 -11.66 -18.17 1.59
N ASN A 33 -11.82 -19.37 1.03
CA ASN A 33 -10.71 -20.19 0.55
C ASN A 33 -10.32 -19.92 -0.92
N GLY A 34 -10.89 -18.90 -1.55
CA GLY A 34 -10.54 -18.50 -2.93
C GLY A 34 -11.02 -19.46 -4.02
N ARG A 35 -11.87 -20.45 -3.71
CA ARG A 35 -12.51 -21.33 -4.69
C ARG A 35 -13.58 -20.58 -5.49
N THR A 36 -14.21 -19.58 -4.89
CA THR A 36 -15.14 -18.66 -5.54
C THR A 36 -14.60 -17.24 -5.47
N ARG A 37 -14.64 -16.53 -6.61
CA ARG A 37 -14.23 -15.13 -6.73
C ARG A 37 -15.38 -14.23 -6.30
N LEU A 38 -15.17 -13.43 -5.25
CA LEU A 38 -16.21 -12.59 -4.65
C LEU A 38 -16.79 -11.57 -5.65
N GLU A 39 -15.93 -10.99 -6.49
CA GLU A 39 -16.30 -10.04 -7.54
C GLU A 39 -17.15 -10.65 -8.67
N LYS A 40 -17.25 -11.99 -8.71
CA LYS A 40 -18.12 -12.71 -9.63
C LYS A 40 -19.43 -13.17 -9.00
N CYS A 41 -19.62 -12.97 -7.69
CA CYS A 41 -20.88 -13.26 -7.02
C CYS A 41 -21.97 -12.29 -7.47
N SER A 42 -23.24 -12.68 -7.26
CA SER A 42 -24.37 -11.77 -7.51
C SER A 42 -24.25 -10.51 -6.65
N ALA A 43 -24.72 -9.37 -7.18
CA ALA A 43 -24.77 -8.12 -6.44
C ALA A 43 -25.51 -8.28 -5.10
N GLU A 44 -26.55 -9.12 -5.06
CA GLU A 44 -27.28 -9.46 -3.85
C GLU A 44 -26.40 -10.14 -2.79
N THR A 45 -25.59 -11.14 -3.19
CA THR A 45 -24.66 -11.82 -2.27
C THR A 45 -23.67 -10.82 -1.68
N ILE A 46 -23.10 -9.95 -2.52
CA ILE A 46 -22.14 -8.95 -2.09
C ILE A 46 -22.81 -7.94 -1.15
N TYR A 47 -24.02 -7.47 -1.49
CA TYR A 47 -24.78 -6.55 -0.64
C TYR A 47 -25.06 -7.15 0.74
N ARG A 48 -25.56 -8.40 0.80
CA ARG A 48 -25.83 -9.10 2.06
C ARG A 48 -24.57 -9.23 2.92
N LEU A 49 -23.46 -9.66 2.32
CA LEU A 49 -22.17 -9.77 3.02
C LEU A 49 -21.68 -8.40 3.53
N SER A 50 -21.72 -7.37 2.69
CA SER A 50 -21.27 -6.02 3.04
C SER A 50 -22.07 -5.45 4.21
N ARG A 51 -23.40 -5.62 4.19
CA ARG A 51 -24.30 -5.22 5.27
C ARG A 51 -24.03 -5.97 6.56
N SER A 52 -23.91 -7.29 6.51
CA SER A 52 -23.63 -8.09 7.71
C SER A 52 -22.26 -7.83 8.30
N LEU A 53 -21.28 -7.43 7.48
CA LEU A 53 -19.93 -7.06 7.89
C LEU A 53 -19.78 -5.59 8.27
N ASP A 54 -20.81 -4.76 8.08
CA ASP A 54 -20.77 -3.31 8.32
C ASP A 54 -19.65 -2.61 7.53
N VAL A 55 -19.57 -2.93 6.23
CA VAL A 55 -18.59 -2.38 5.28
C VAL A 55 -19.30 -2.01 3.98
N SER A 56 -18.75 -1.07 3.21
CA SER A 56 -19.33 -0.75 1.91
C SER A 56 -19.11 -1.91 0.91
N MET A 57 -19.99 -2.05 -0.09
CA MET A 57 -19.78 -3.00 -1.18
C MET A 57 -18.46 -2.70 -1.93
N GLU A 58 -18.12 -1.42 -2.07
CA GLU A 58 -16.88 -0.98 -2.70
C GLU A 58 -15.66 -1.48 -1.92
N ASP A 59 -15.60 -1.26 -0.61
CA ASP A 59 -14.47 -1.70 0.23
C ASP A 59 -14.27 -3.22 0.23
N LEU A 60 -15.39 -3.94 0.09
CA LEU A 60 -15.44 -5.39 0.05
C LEU A 60 -14.94 -5.95 -1.30
N ILE A 61 -15.29 -5.30 -2.41
CA ILE A 61 -14.92 -5.75 -3.76
C ILE A 61 -13.58 -5.17 -4.24
N ALA A 62 -13.21 -3.96 -3.79
CA ALA A 62 -12.03 -3.23 -4.24
C ALA A 62 -10.74 -4.05 -4.28
N PRO A 63 -10.43 -4.93 -3.31
CA PRO A 63 -9.23 -5.77 -3.35
C PRO A 63 -9.15 -6.72 -4.55
N TYR A 64 -10.31 -7.09 -5.12
CA TYR A 64 -10.43 -8.02 -6.23
C TYR A 64 -10.45 -7.33 -7.60
N LEU A 65 -10.77 -6.03 -7.64
CA LEU A 65 -10.78 -5.21 -8.86
C LEU A 65 -9.48 -4.43 -9.03
N LEU A 66 -8.95 -3.88 -7.94
CA LEU A 66 -7.74 -3.08 -7.94
C LEU A 66 -6.53 -4.01 -7.79
N LYS A 67 -5.91 -4.34 -8.92
CA LYS A 67 -4.65 -5.07 -8.90
C LYS A 67 -3.58 -4.18 -8.28
N ARG A 68 -2.99 -4.62 -7.16
CA ARG A 68 -1.82 -3.95 -6.57
C ARG A 68 -0.74 -3.83 -7.65
N PRO A 69 -0.33 -2.61 -8.02
CA PRO A 69 0.74 -2.43 -8.99
C PRO A 69 2.04 -3.03 -8.43
N SER A 70 3.01 -3.33 -9.31
CA SER A 70 4.35 -3.59 -8.82
C SER A 70 4.85 -2.35 -8.06
N PHE A 71 5.69 -2.57 -7.05
CA PHE A 71 6.22 -1.45 -6.28
C PHE A 71 6.98 -0.45 -7.18
N GLU A 72 7.69 -0.93 -8.21
CA GLU A 72 8.35 -0.04 -9.20
C GLU A 72 7.35 0.83 -9.97
N ASN A 73 6.23 0.27 -10.44
CA ASN A 73 5.21 1.04 -11.13
C ASN A 73 4.55 2.06 -10.19
N PHE A 74 4.38 1.69 -8.92
CA PHE A 74 3.88 2.60 -7.89
C PHE A 74 4.82 3.80 -7.73
N LYS A 75 6.12 3.57 -7.50
CA LYS A 75 7.12 4.64 -7.37
C LYS A 75 7.12 5.59 -8.57
N SER A 76 7.14 5.04 -9.79
CA SER A 76 7.06 5.84 -11.02
C SER A 76 5.80 6.71 -11.06
N THR A 77 4.64 6.16 -10.69
CA THR A 77 3.37 6.91 -10.62
C THR A 77 3.45 8.06 -9.63
N VAL A 78 4.01 7.83 -8.44
CA VAL A 78 4.19 8.89 -7.42
C VAL A 78 5.09 9.99 -7.96
N CYS A 79 6.25 9.66 -8.53
CA CYS A 79 7.17 10.68 -9.04
C CYS A 79 6.55 11.49 -10.20
N HIS A 80 5.77 10.85 -11.09
CA HIS A 80 5.01 11.56 -12.11
C HIS A 80 3.93 12.49 -11.52
N ARG A 81 3.25 12.06 -10.45
CA ARG A 81 2.25 12.86 -9.74
C ARG A 81 2.91 14.10 -9.12
N VAL A 82 4.04 13.95 -8.42
CA VAL A 82 4.83 15.08 -7.90
C VAL A 82 5.25 16.04 -9.03
N LYS A 83 5.77 15.50 -10.13
CA LYS A 83 6.21 16.30 -11.30
C LYS A 83 5.06 17.07 -11.96
N SER A 84 3.85 16.51 -11.99
CA SER A 84 2.71 17.13 -12.70
C SER A 84 1.99 18.19 -11.88
N MET A 85 1.81 17.99 -10.57
CA MET A 85 1.09 18.93 -9.71
C MET A 85 1.99 19.87 -8.90
N GLY A 86 3.27 19.53 -8.75
CA GLY A 86 4.21 20.24 -7.90
C GLY A 86 4.14 19.82 -6.44
N ASP A 87 5.17 20.19 -5.68
CA ASP A 87 5.44 19.65 -4.33
C ASP A 87 4.32 19.96 -3.35
N ILE A 88 3.94 21.24 -3.25
CA ILE A 88 2.95 21.72 -2.27
C ILE A 88 1.59 21.09 -2.55
N ALA A 89 1.16 21.05 -3.82
CA ALA A 89 -0.10 20.43 -4.20
C ALA A 89 -0.09 18.92 -3.92
N PHE A 90 1.04 18.24 -4.16
CA PHE A 90 1.19 16.83 -3.84
C PHE A 90 1.10 16.55 -2.34
N ILE A 91 1.76 17.37 -1.51
CA ILE A 91 1.71 17.27 -0.05
C ILE A 91 0.27 17.40 0.43
N VAL A 92 -0.44 18.46 0.01
CA VAL A 92 -1.83 18.72 0.40
C VAL A 92 -2.74 17.56 -0.03
N ASP A 93 -2.68 17.16 -1.30
CA ASP A 93 -3.52 16.07 -1.84
C ASP A 93 -3.21 14.71 -1.16
N THR A 94 -1.96 14.45 -0.76
CA THR A 94 -1.59 13.23 -0.03
C THR A 94 -2.14 13.22 1.40
N LEU A 95 -2.10 14.36 2.08
CA LEU A 95 -2.66 14.52 3.44
C LEU A 95 -4.18 14.40 3.42
N ASP A 96 -4.86 15.12 2.51
CA ASP A 96 -6.32 15.13 2.40
C ASP A 96 -6.89 13.74 2.09
N ARG A 97 -6.23 12.97 1.23
CA ARG A 97 -6.66 11.60 0.87
C ARG A 97 -6.37 10.56 1.94
N GLN A 98 -5.52 10.88 2.91
CA GLN A 98 -4.99 9.94 3.90
C GLN A 98 -4.38 8.67 3.26
N ASP A 99 -3.81 8.80 2.06
CA ASP A 99 -3.28 7.68 1.26
C ASP A 99 -2.27 6.84 2.07
N ILE A 100 -1.41 7.49 2.85
CA ILE A 100 -0.38 6.85 3.68
C ILE A 100 -1.01 5.85 4.68
N ARG A 101 -2.03 6.30 5.43
CA ARG A 101 -2.73 5.48 6.42
C ARG A 101 -3.53 4.37 5.74
N ASN A 102 -4.21 4.70 4.65
CA ASN A 102 -4.98 3.76 3.84
C ASN A 102 -4.12 2.60 3.32
N TYR A 103 -2.91 2.87 2.82
CA TYR A 103 -1.99 1.82 2.40
C TYR A 103 -1.46 1.00 3.58
N TYR A 104 -1.20 1.63 4.72
CA TYR A 104 -0.73 0.92 5.91
C TYR A 104 -1.75 -0.10 6.41
N GLU A 105 -3.02 0.31 6.54
CA GLU A 105 -4.12 -0.57 6.97
C GLU A 105 -4.36 -1.73 6.00
N LYS A 106 -4.12 -1.50 4.69
CA LYS A 106 -4.15 -2.54 3.66
C LYS A 106 -2.94 -3.48 3.70
N LYS A 107 -1.99 -3.27 4.63
CA LYS A 107 -0.70 -3.98 4.72
C LYS A 107 0.18 -3.78 3.47
N TRP A 108 -0.02 -2.69 2.75
CA TRP A 108 0.82 -2.27 1.62
C TRP A 108 1.95 -1.39 2.16
N TYR A 109 2.77 -2.00 3.02
CA TYR A 109 3.81 -1.28 3.77
C TYR A 109 4.85 -0.58 2.89
N PRO A 110 5.36 -1.19 1.81
CA PRO A 110 6.29 -0.49 0.93
C PRO A 110 5.70 0.81 0.35
N GLU A 111 4.46 0.78 -0.13
CA GLU A 111 3.76 1.92 -0.73
C GLU A 111 3.45 3.00 0.31
N SER A 112 2.98 2.58 1.49
CA SER A 112 2.71 3.48 2.63
C SER A 112 3.97 4.22 3.07
N LEU A 113 5.06 3.48 3.34
CA LEU A 113 6.32 4.05 3.79
C LEU A 113 7.02 4.87 2.70
N TYR A 114 6.84 4.50 1.42
CA TYR A 114 7.35 5.29 0.30
C TYR A 114 6.67 6.65 0.19
N LEU A 115 5.34 6.71 0.32
CA LEU A 115 4.61 7.98 0.32
C LEU A 115 4.98 8.85 1.53
N LEU A 116 5.14 8.25 2.71
CA LEU A 116 5.58 8.97 3.89
C LEU A 116 7.01 9.53 3.71
N ALA A 117 7.92 8.74 3.13
CA ALA A 117 9.26 9.21 2.79
C ALA A 117 9.23 10.36 1.77
N MET A 118 8.38 10.25 0.73
CA MET A 118 8.19 11.30 -0.27
C MET A 118 7.63 12.57 0.37
N LEU A 119 6.63 12.45 1.23
CA LEU A 119 6.04 13.56 1.98
C LEU A 119 7.09 14.28 2.83
N ASP A 120 7.87 13.54 3.61
CA ASP A 120 8.93 14.07 4.46
C ASP A 120 10.05 14.73 3.62
N TYR A 121 10.45 14.09 2.52
CA TYR A 121 11.44 14.63 1.57
C TYR A 121 10.98 15.96 0.97
N LEU A 122 9.76 16.01 0.43
CA LEU A 122 9.22 17.24 -0.17
C LEU A 122 9.02 18.33 0.88
N SER A 123 8.65 17.96 2.11
CA SER A 123 8.53 18.93 3.21
C SER A 123 9.88 19.56 3.54
N ARG A 124 10.96 18.75 3.62
CA ARG A 124 12.32 19.27 3.84
C ARG A 124 12.78 20.17 2.69
N GLU A 125 12.55 19.77 1.44
CA GLU A 125 12.95 20.57 0.26
C GLU A 125 12.20 21.91 0.16
N ASN A 126 11.05 22.05 0.81
CA ASN A 126 10.22 23.26 0.81
C ASN A 126 10.18 23.97 2.17
N ASP A 127 11.09 23.64 3.09
CA ASP A 127 11.18 24.23 4.45
C ASP A 127 9.87 24.16 5.25
N LEU A 128 9.10 23.08 5.06
CA LEU A 128 7.82 22.85 5.73
C LEU A 128 7.99 21.98 6.98
N PRO A 129 7.17 22.21 8.02
CA PRO A 129 7.14 21.34 9.20
C PRO A 129 6.64 19.94 8.83
N ILE A 130 7.21 18.94 9.50
CA ILE A 130 6.80 17.54 9.34
C ILE A 130 5.39 17.35 9.93
N CYS A 131 4.52 16.62 9.23
CA CYS A 131 3.19 16.27 9.72
C CYS A 131 3.27 15.18 10.81
N ASN A 132 2.85 15.49 12.03
CA ASN A 132 2.96 14.60 13.21
C ASN A 132 1.95 13.43 13.19
N GLU A 133 0.96 13.44 12.29
CA GLU A 133 -0.07 12.39 12.22
C GLU A 133 0.48 10.99 11.90
N TYR A 134 1.72 10.91 11.39
CA TYR A 134 2.37 9.66 10.98
C TYR A 134 3.59 9.30 11.82
N ASP A 135 3.75 9.88 13.01
CA ASP A 135 4.91 9.62 13.88
C ASP A 135 5.03 8.15 14.29
N ASP A 136 3.90 7.47 14.45
CA ASP A 136 3.85 6.02 14.69
C ASP A 136 4.43 5.22 13.51
N LEU A 137 4.16 5.66 12.28
CA LEU A 137 4.66 5.03 11.07
C LEU A 137 6.16 5.31 10.85
N ARG A 138 6.67 6.47 11.31
CA ARG A 138 8.09 6.82 11.25
C ARG A 138 8.98 5.93 12.12
N GLN A 139 8.40 5.23 13.08
CA GLN A 139 9.09 4.23 13.90
C GLN A 139 9.18 2.85 13.23
N CYS A 140 8.44 2.64 12.13
CA CYS A 140 8.45 1.40 11.37
C CYS A 140 9.54 1.41 10.29
N LYS A 141 9.97 0.22 9.85
CA LYS A 141 10.81 0.05 8.64
C LYS A 141 10.58 -1.33 8.02
N LEU A 142 10.87 -1.48 6.73
CA LEU A 142 10.79 -2.78 6.06
C LEU A 142 11.86 -3.73 6.62
N GLU A 143 11.54 -5.02 6.74
CA GLU A 143 12.48 -6.03 7.26
C GLU A 143 13.73 -6.16 6.37
N LYS A 144 13.54 -6.12 5.05
CA LYS A 144 14.61 -6.21 4.06
C LYS A 144 14.69 -4.93 3.23
N PRO A 145 15.91 -4.45 2.90
CA PRO A 145 16.08 -3.30 2.03
C PRO A 145 15.54 -3.57 0.63
N VAL A 146 14.79 -2.60 0.11
CA VAL A 146 14.24 -2.61 -1.24
C VAL A 146 15.14 -1.75 -2.12
N TYR A 147 15.76 -2.38 -3.11
CA TYR A 147 16.62 -1.71 -4.09
C TYR A 147 15.89 -1.51 -5.42
N PRO A 148 16.21 -0.43 -6.17
CA PRO A 148 15.65 -0.20 -7.50
C PRO A 148 16.01 -1.35 -8.46
N ALA A 149 15.09 -1.67 -9.37
CA ALA A 149 15.27 -2.76 -10.33
C ALA A 149 16.60 -2.67 -11.11
N GLY A 150 17.01 -1.46 -11.51
CA GLY A 150 18.28 -1.22 -12.21
C GLY A 150 19.52 -1.61 -11.38
N VAL A 151 19.55 -1.23 -10.10
CA VAL A 151 20.67 -1.57 -9.19
C VAL A 151 20.77 -3.09 -8.99
N ARG A 152 19.63 -3.76 -8.82
CA ARG A 152 19.60 -5.23 -8.71
C ARG A 152 20.07 -5.92 -9.99
N ALA A 153 19.68 -5.40 -11.16
CA ALA A 153 20.10 -5.96 -12.44
C ALA A 153 21.61 -5.85 -12.64
N ILE A 154 22.21 -4.69 -12.29
CA ILE A 154 23.66 -4.48 -12.35
C ILE A 154 24.39 -5.44 -11.41
N SER A 155 23.93 -5.56 -10.16
CA SER A 155 24.54 -6.47 -9.18
C SER A 155 24.47 -7.94 -9.62
N ALA A 156 23.33 -8.36 -10.16
CA ALA A 156 23.16 -9.71 -10.70
C ALA A 156 24.09 -9.99 -11.90
N ALA A 157 24.23 -9.02 -12.81
CA ALA A 157 25.13 -9.14 -13.96
C ALA A 157 26.61 -9.19 -13.55
N MET A 158 26.99 -8.37 -12.56
CA MET A 158 28.36 -8.30 -12.06
C MET A 158 28.71 -9.38 -11.02
N LYS A 159 27.71 -10.14 -10.55
CA LYS A 159 27.82 -11.12 -9.44
C LYS A 159 28.51 -10.53 -8.21
N ASN A 160 28.29 -9.25 -7.93
CA ASN A 160 28.88 -8.56 -6.79
C ASN A 160 27.92 -7.48 -6.24
N ASP A 161 28.15 -7.08 -4.99
CA ASP A 161 27.26 -6.15 -4.28
C ASP A 161 27.73 -4.68 -4.36
N THR A 162 28.68 -4.38 -5.24
CA THR A 162 29.29 -3.03 -5.31
C THR A 162 28.25 -1.96 -5.65
N ALA A 163 27.38 -2.24 -6.63
CA ALA A 163 26.30 -1.35 -7.03
C ALA A 163 25.27 -1.15 -5.90
N MET A 164 24.97 -2.21 -5.13
CA MET A 164 24.03 -2.13 -4.01
C MET A 164 24.59 -1.30 -2.85
N LYS A 165 25.86 -1.51 -2.48
CA LYS A 165 26.53 -0.72 -1.43
C LYS A 165 26.56 0.77 -1.78
N ARG A 166 27.00 1.09 -3.01
CA ARG A 166 27.03 2.47 -3.50
C ARG A 166 25.64 3.11 -3.50
N ALA A 167 24.62 2.36 -3.92
CA ALA A 167 23.25 2.86 -3.92
C ALA A 167 22.76 3.16 -2.49
N ALA A 168 23.10 2.31 -1.51
CA ALA A 168 22.73 2.55 -0.12
C ALA A 168 23.43 3.77 0.49
N GLU A 169 24.67 4.05 0.10
CA GLU A 169 25.44 5.22 0.55
C GLU A 169 24.89 6.55 0.02
N THR A 170 24.38 6.55 -1.22
CA THR A 170 23.83 7.75 -1.87
C THR A 170 22.31 7.89 -1.73
N ALA A 171 21.69 7.04 -0.91
CA ALA A 171 20.24 7.01 -0.77
C ALA A 171 19.72 8.27 -0.08
N ILE A 172 18.55 8.74 -0.52
CA ILE A 172 17.85 9.87 0.09
C ILE A 172 17.47 9.46 1.54
N PRO A 173 17.86 10.25 2.57
CA PRO A 173 17.74 9.86 3.97
C PRO A 173 16.32 9.44 4.39
N GLU A 174 15.31 10.14 3.90
CA GLU A 174 13.89 9.93 4.23
C GLU A 174 13.40 8.56 3.75
N PHE A 175 13.87 8.09 2.59
CA PHE A 175 13.57 6.76 2.05
C PHE A 175 14.43 5.69 2.73
N ALA A 176 15.73 5.97 2.90
CA ALA A 176 16.69 5.05 3.50
C ALA A 176 16.28 4.65 4.93
N ARG A 177 15.69 5.57 5.70
CA ARG A 177 15.12 5.30 7.03
C ARG A 177 14.16 4.10 7.03
N PHE A 178 13.39 3.94 5.96
CA PHE A 178 12.40 2.87 5.82
C PHE A 178 12.92 1.61 5.14
N ASN A 179 14.24 1.48 4.95
CA ASN A 179 14.85 0.44 4.14
C ASN A 179 14.40 0.49 2.66
N ILE A 180 14.12 1.69 2.14
CA ILE A 180 13.85 1.91 0.72
C ILE A 180 15.04 2.67 0.15
N ILE A 181 15.78 2.04 -0.76
CA ILE A 181 16.95 2.65 -1.37
C ILE A 181 16.50 3.41 -2.61
N GLU A 182 16.37 4.72 -2.48
CA GLU A 182 15.98 5.61 -3.57
C GLU A 182 16.99 6.74 -3.67
N ASN A 183 17.55 6.96 -4.86
CA ASN A 183 18.62 7.93 -5.07
C ASN A 183 18.11 9.16 -5.81
N GLU A 184 17.09 9.01 -6.65
CA GLU A 184 16.52 10.09 -7.44
C GLU A 184 14.99 9.96 -7.53
N VAL A 185 14.29 11.03 -7.14
CA VAL A 185 12.81 11.10 -7.22
C VAL A 185 12.32 12.15 -8.21
N ARG A 186 13.22 13.02 -8.72
CA ARG A 186 12.90 14.13 -9.63
C ARG A 186 13.17 13.80 -11.10
N ASN A 187 14.17 12.98 -11.39
CA ASN A 187 14.59 12.64 -12.75
C ASN A 187 13.94 11.34 -13.22
N VAL A 188 12.61 11.37 -13.39
CA VAL A 188 11.92 10.29 -14.09
C VAL A 188 12.09 10.53 -15.59
N VAL A 189 12.88 9.68 -16.25
CA VAL A 189 13.05 9.62 -17.71
C VAL A 189 11.92 8.82 -18.33
#